data_AF-A0AB33IA35-F1
#
_entry.id   AF-A0AB33IA35-F1
#
_cell.length_a   1.000
_cell.length_b   1.000
_cell.length_c   1.000
_cell.angle_alpha   90.00
_cell.angle_beta   90.00
_cell.angle_gamma   90.00
#
_symmetry.space_group_name_H-M   'P 1'
#
loop_
_entity.id
_entity.type
_entity.pdbx_description
1 polymer ?
#
loop_
_entity_poly.entity_id
_entity_poly.type
_entity_poly.pdbx_seq_one_letter_code
_entity_poly.pdbx_strand_id
1 'polypeptide(L)'
;MKDDGFTLLEILVVTVVFGLLSVALWEGIGVGTHGWSMAEHRHDDEMAGQGIEDALRRLIERADIPDNGGAGRFSGQGDRLRVIAWLPEKNGYEKEVEAAFGVDAHHELVVRWQPYRRANCPEQPEALHEEILARGISAIDFSYYGLQGGRHVWQSNWNSPYLPLLVRVQVHFLTAGRSWPTMMIRPLLSGAEAR
;
A
#
# COMPACT_ATOMS: atom_id res chain seq x y z
N MET A 1 -27.61 -43.68 44.00
CA MET A 1 -27.49 -43.19 42.62
C MET A 1 -28.03 -41.77 42.66
N LYS A 2 -27.17 -40.76 42.43
CA LYS A 2 -27.50 -39.35 42.62
C LYS A 2 -27.58 -38.75 41.23
N ASP A 3 -28.79 -38.56 40.74
CA ASP A 3 -29.08 -37.82 39.51
C ASP A 3 -28.91 -36.33 39.84
N ASP A 4 -27.74 -35.78 39.54
CA ASP A 4 -27.53 -34.34 39.61
C ASP A 4 -28.21 -33.71 38.38
N GLY A 5 -29.47 -33.29 38.58
CA GLY A 5 -30.21 -32.52 37.60
C GLY A 5 -29.48 -31.22 37.31
N PHE A 6 -29.01 -31.07 36.07
CA PHE A 6 -28.44 -29.84 35.53
C PHE A 6 -29.32 -28.66 35.95
N THR A 7 -28.77 -27.78 36.78
CA THR A 7 -29.55 -26.67 37.34
C THR A 7 -29.91 -25.70 36.23
N LEU A 8 -31.12 -25.12 36.30
CA LEU A 8 -31.55 -24.04 35.40
C LEU A 8 -30.53 -22.89 35.33
N LEU A 9 -29.80 -22.69 36.43
CA LEU A 9 -28.70 -21.74 36.56
C LEU A 9 -27.53 -22.06 35.62
N GLU A 10 -27.19 -23.33 35.45
CA GLU A 10 -26.07 -23.77 34.62
C GLU A 10 -26.35 -23.52 33.14
N ILE A 11 -27.55 -23.86 32.67
CA ILE A 11 -27.97 -23.55 31.30
C ILE A 11 -28.01 -22.03 31.08
N LEU A 12 -28.44 -21.25 32.07
CA LEU A 12 -28.43 -19.79 31.98
C LEU A 12 -27.01 -19.23 31.87
N VAL A 13 -26.08 -19.70 32.70
CA VAL A 13 -24.67 -19.28 32.68
C VAL A 13 -24.01 -19.65 31.35
N VAL A 14 -24.20 -20.89 30.88
CA VAL A 14 -23.64 -21.35 29.60
C VAL A 14 -24.15 -20.49 28.43
N THR A 15 -25.44 -20.14 28.43
CA THR A 15 -26.03 -19.31 27.37
C THR A 15 -25.49 -17.88 27.38
N VAL A 16 -25.31 -17.28 28.57
CA VAL A 16 -24.71 -15.95 28.71
C VAL A 16 -23.25 -15.95 28.26
N VAL A 17 -22.46 -16.93 28.70
CA VAL A 17 -21.05 -17.05 28.30
C VAL A 17 -20.93 -17.30 26.80
N PHE A 18 -21.79 -18.16 26.23
CA PHE A 18 -21.81 -18.41 24.79
C PHE A 18 -22.19 -17.17 23.98
N GLY A 19 -23.14 -16.36 24.44
CA GLY A 19 -23.49 -15.09 23.82
C GLY A 19 -22.33 -14.09 23.84
N LEU A 20 -21.65 -13.96 24.97
CA LEU A 20 -20.47 -13.10 25.11
C LEU A 20 -19.32 -13.57 24.20
N LEU A 21 -19.05 -14.88 24.15
CA LEU A 21 -18.05 -15.45 23.26
C LEU A 21 -18.42 -15.26 21.79
N SER A 22 -19.70 -15.41 21.43
CA SER A 22 -20.16 -15.21 20.05
C SER A 22 -20.00 -13.76 19.60
N VAL A 23 -20.27 -12.78 20.47
CA VAL A 23 -20.03 -11.35 20.20
C VAL A 23 -18.54 -11.06 20.05
N ALA A 24 -17.71 -11.58 20.97
CA ALA A 24 -16.25 -11.40 20.89
C ALA A 24 -15.63 -12.01 19.62
N LEU A 25 -16.13 -13.18 19.19
CA LEU A 25 -15.73 -13.80 17.93
C LEU A 25 -16.17 -12.99 16.71
N TRP A 26 -17.31 -12.29 16.79
CA TRP A 26 -17.80 -11.44 15.70
C TRP A 26 -16.99 -10.13 15.58
N GLU A 27 -16.59 -9.53 16.70
CA GLU A 27 -15.72 -8.34 16.73
C GLU A 27 -14.31 -8.66 16.18
N GLY A 28 -13.81 -9.89 16.35
CA GLY A 28 -12.52 -10.32 15.80
C GLY A 28 -12.49 -10.54 14.28
N ILE A 29 -13.64 -10.59 13.60
CA ILE A 29 -13.75 -10.89 12.16
C ILE A 29 -14.05 -9.60 11.34
N GLY A 30 -14.17 -8.45 12.01
CA GLY A 30 -14.45 -7.15 11.38
C GLY A 30 -13.26 -6.47 10.68
N VAL A 31 -12.04 -6.99 10.77
CA VAL A 31 -10.86 -6.39 10.09
C VAL A 31 -10.65 -7.11 8.75
N GLY A 32 -11.30 -6.61 7.70
CA GLY A 32 -10.93 -7.07 6.37
C GLY A 32 -11.92 -6.82 5.25
N THR A 33 -12.98 -6.02 5.41
CA THR A 33 -14.04 -5.83 4.39
C THR A 33 -14.19 -4.40 3.91
N HIS A 34 -13.10 -3.65 3.78
CA HIS A 34 -13.11 -2.45 2.96
C HIS A 34 -12.34 -2.75 1.69
N GLY A 35 -13.00 -2.62 0.54
CA GLY A 35 -12.29 -2.47 -0.72
C GLY A 35 -11.38 -1.26 -0.54
N TRP A 36 -10.07 -1.50 -0.53
CA TRP A 36 -9.02 -0.51 -0.33
C TRP A 36 -9.44 0.74 0.47
N SER A 37 -9.69 0.59 1.76
CA SER A 37 -9.56 1.71 2.69
C SER A 37 -8.24 1.56 3.44
N MET A 38 -7.28 2.46 3.18
CA MET A 38 -6.30 2.79 4.20
C MET A 38 -6.87 3.85 5.17
N ALA A 39 -8.10 4.31 4.90
CA ALA A 39 -8.93 5.14 5.75
C ALA A 39 -9.79 4.30 6.69
N GLU A 40 -9.20 3.63 7.68
CA GLU A 40 -9.93 3.33 8.91
C GLU A 40 -8.94 3.39 10.07
N HIS A 41 -8.66 4.60 10.53
CA HIS A 41 -8.51 5.01 11.93
C HIS A 41 -8.04 6.47 11.97
N ARG A 42 -9.03 7.38 12.08
CA ARG A 42 -8.80 8.70 12.66
C ARG A 42 -8.42 8.47 14.13
N HIS A 43 -7.34 9.12 14.56
CA HIS A 43 -6.75 9.14 15.92
C HIS A 43 -5.65 8.11 16.19
N ASP A 44 -4.43 8.35 15.67
CA ASP A 44 -3.20 8.42 16.47
C ASP A 44 -1.98 8.70 15.59
N ASP A 45 -1.16 9.67 16.00
CA ASP A 45 0.05 10.14 15.29
C ASP A 45 1.11 9.04 15.10
N GLU A 46 1.04 7.96 15.89
CA GLU A 46 1.97 6.82 15.85
C GLU A 46 1.54 5.71 14.88
N MET A 47 0.24 5.54 14.60
CA MET A 47 -0.27 4.51 13.66
C MET A 47 -0.16 4.92 12.19
N ALA A 48 -0.11 6.22 11.90
CA ALA A 48 0.04 6.75 10.53
C ALA A 48 1.33 6.28 9.85
N GLY A 49 2.40 6.06 10.63
CA GLY A 49 3.70 5.68 10.10
C GLY A 49 3.74 4.31 9.41
N GLN A 50 3.10 3.30 10.02
CA GLN A 50 3.07 1.95 9.45
C GLN A 50 2.30 1.90 8.13
N GLY A 51 1.25 2.72 7.99
CA GLY A 51 0.46 2.82 6.75
C GLY A 51 1.27 3.36 5.56
N ILE A 52 2.17 4.34 5.80
CA ILE A 52 3.04 4.89 4.76
C ILE A 52 3.99 3.82 4.22
N GLU A 53 4.70 3.14 5.12
CA GLU A 53 5.68 2.12 4.73
C GLU A 53 4.99 0.97 4.02
N ASP A 54 3.87 0.47 4.57
CA ASP A 54 3.12 -0.63 3.96
C ASP A 54 2.65 -0.28 2.54
N ALA A 55 2.13 0.93 2.31
CA ALA A 55 1.66 1.33 0.99
C ALA A 55 2.80 1.48 -0.01
N LEU A 56 3.87 2.19 0.36
CA LEU A 56 5.06 2.34 -0.48
C LEU A 56 5.68 0.99 -0.80
N ARG A 57 5.85 0.14 0.22
CA ARG A 57 6.42 -1.20 0.08
C ARG A 57 5.58 -2.06 -0.84
N ARG A 58 4.28 -2.18 -0.59
CA ARG A 58 3.38 -3.02 -1.40
C ARG A 58 3.33 -2.58 -2.86
N LEU A 59 3.25 -1.28 -3.14
CA LEU A 59 3.16 -0.76 -4.51
C LEU A 59 4.50 -0.81 -5.26
N ILE A 60 5.63 -0.55 -4.59
CA ILE A 60 6.95 -0.60 -5.22
C ILE A 60 7.42 -2.05 -5.41
N GLU A 61 7.19 -2.93 -4.44
CA GLU A 61 7.56 -4.35 -4.56
C GLU A 61 6.78 -5.02 -5.69
N ARG A 62 5.50 -4.70 -5.85
CA ARG A 62 4.66 -5.26 -6.91
C ARG A 62 4.63 -4.44 -8.19
N ALA A 63 5.58 -3.53 -8.35
CA ALA A 63 5.72 -2.75 -9.57
C ALA A 63 5.89 -3.68 -10.78
N ASP A 64 5.19 -3.34 -11.86
CA ASP A 64 5.24 -4.07 -13.12
C ASP A 64 5.37 -3.12 -14.33
N ILE A 65 5.80 -3.69 -15.45
CA ILE A 65 5.89 -3.02 -16.74
C ILE A 65 4.86 -3.68 -17.68
N PRO A 66 3.75 -3.00 -18.00
CA PRO A 66 2.76 -3.55 -18.90
C PRO A 66 3.31 -3.79 -20.31
N ASP A 67 2.98 -4.95 -20.89
CA ASP A 67 3.46 -5.42 -22.20
C ASP A 67 3.07 -4.54 -23.40
N ASN A 68 2.09 -3.65 -23.25
CA ASN A 68 1.32 -3.09 -24.36
C ASN A 68 1.55 -1.58 -24.62
N GLY A 69 2.77 -1.08 -24.38
CA GLY A 69 3.25 0.22 -24.91
C GLY A 69 2.47 1.46 -24.43
N GLY A 70 1.52 1.30 -23.51
CA GLY A 70 0.80 2.40 -22.88
C GLY A 70 1.76 3.22 -22.01
N ALA A 71 1.64 4.54 -22.08
CA ALA A 71 2.33 5.43 -21.16
C ALA A 71 1.82 5.15 -19.73
N GLY A 72 2.56 4.31 -19.02
CA GLY A 72 2.29 3.86 -17.65
C GLY A 72 3.51 3.15 -17.05
N ARG A 73 4.70 3.41 -17.59
CA ARG A 73 5.94 2.80 -17.08
C ARG A 73 6.26 3.34 -15.69
N PHE A 74 6.91 2.50 -14.88
CA PHE A 74 7.55 2.93 -13.65
C PHE A 74 8.40 4.18 -13.95
N SER A 75 8.01 5.32 -13.39
CA SER A 75 8.64 6.60 -13.65
C SER A 75 8.74 7.39 -12.36
N GLY A 76 9.88 8.04 -12.16
CA GLY A 76 10.20 8.61 -10.88
C GLY A 76 11.06 9.85 -11.01
N GLN A 77 10.75 10.87 -10.22
CA GLN A 77 11.61 12.03 -9.97
C GLN A 77 11.95 12.05 -8.48
N GLY A 78 12.82 12.97 -8.07
CA GLY A 78 13.22 13.07 -6.67
C GLY A 78 12.04 13.21 -5.70
N ASP A 79 10.96 13.89 -6.10
CA ASP A 79 9.83 14.24 -5.24
C ASP A 79 8.54 13.45 -5.52
N ARG A 80 8.51 12.63 -6.57
CA ARG A 80 7.30 11.95 -7.03
C ARG A 80 7.61 10.62 -7.68
N LEU A 81 6.70 9.67 -7.49
CA LEU A 81 6.80 8.34 -8.07
C LEU A 81 5.47 7.98 -8.72
N ARG A 82 5.51 7.46 -9.95
CA ARG A 82 4.38 6.81 -10.62
C ARG A 82 4.74 5.37 -10.93
N VAL A 83 3.85 4.46 -10.59
CA VAL A 83 4.03 3.02 -10.74
C VAL A 83 2.73 2.36 -11.16
N ILE A 84 2.85 1.31 -11.97
CA ILE A 84 1.79 0.33 -12.12
C ILE A 84 2.14 -0.87 -11.26
N ALA A 85 1.17 -1.37 -10.50
CA ALA A 85 1.38 -2.52 -9.64
C ALA A 85 0.19 -3.48 -9.68
N TRP A 86 0.49 -4.78 -9.54
CA TRP A 86 -0.53 -5.81 -9.36
C TRP A 86 -0.96 -5.92 -7.91
N LEU A 87 -2.27 -5.97 -7.70
CA LEU A 87 -2.83 -6.05 -6.35
C LEU A 87 -3.82 -7.20 -6.26
N PRO A 88 -3.69 -8.08 -5.25
CA PRO A 88 -4.58 -9.19 -5.05
C PRO A 88 -5.93 -8.68 -4.57
N GLU A 89 -6.98 -9.00 -5.31
CA GLU A 89 -8.35 -8.88 -4.84
C GLU A 89 -8.77 -10.15 -4.09
N LYS A 90 -9.79 -10.01 -3.24
CA LYS A 90 -10.33 -11.10 -2.40
C LYS A 90 -10.79 -12.32 -3.19
N ASN A 91 -11.13 -12.15 -4.45
CA ASN A 91 -11.62 -13.21 -5.32
C ASN A 91 -10.49 -13.98 -6.02
N GLY A 92 -9.22 -13.67 -5.68
CA GLY A 92 -8.04 -14.29 -6.29
C GLY A 92 -7.65 -13.68 -7.64
N TYR A 93 -8.34 -12.64 -8.10
CA TYR A 93 -7.95 -11.88 -9.28
C TYR A 93 -6.92 -10.82 -8.91
N GLU A 94 -5.92 -10.62 -9.75
CA GLU A 94 -4.97 -9.53 -9.62
C GLU A 94 -5.49 -8.35 -10.46
N LYS A 95 -5.67 -7.18 -9.84
CA LYS A 95 -6.02 -5.94 -10.55
C LYS A 95 -4.77 -5.07 -10.65
N GLU A 96 -4.44 -4.66 -11.87
CA GLU A 96 -3.42 -3.64 -12.10
C GLU A 96 -3.98 -2.28 -11.69
N VAL A 97 -3.22 -1.53 -10.90
CA VAL A 97 -3.53 -0.12 -10.62
C VAL A 97 -2.37 0.75 -11.07
N GLU A 98 -2.70 1.94 -11.53
CA GLU A 98 -1.75 3.04 -11.66
C GLU A 98 -1.81 3.86 -10.39
N ALA A 99 -0.68 3.98 -9.69
CA ALA A 99 -0.55 4.76 -8.46
C ALA A 99 0.53 5.85 -8.62
N ALA A 100 0.28 7.00 -8.03
CA ALA A 100 1.20 8.13 -7.97
C ALA A 100 1.34 8.65 -6.54
N PHE A 101 2.58 8.79 -6.08
CA PHE A 101 2.93 9.35 -4.78
C PHE A 101 3.55 10.74 -4.93
N GLY A 102 3.26 11.60 -3.97
CA GLY A 102 3.92 12.90 -3.84
C GLY A 102 3.41 13.68 -2.63
N VAL A 103 4.08 14.78 -2.32
CA VAL A 103 3.62 15.73 -1.30
C VAL A 103 2.78 16.81 -1.98
N ASP A 104 1.61 17.10 -1.42
CA ASP A 104 0.69 18.11 -1.94
C ASP A 104 1.00 19.52 -1.37
N ALA A 105 0.19 20.52 -1.76
CA ALA A 105 0.35 21.89 -1.30
C ALA A 105 0.06 22.09 0.21
N HIS A 106 -0.65 21.14 0.85
CA HIS A 106 -0.99 21.16 2.26
C HIS A 106 0.05 20.43 3.14
N HIS A 107 1.19 20.03 2.56
CA HIS A 107 2.22 19.23 3.26
C HIS A 107 1.69 17.86 3.69
N GLU A 108 0.84 17.27 2.85
CA GLU A 108 0.32 15.93 3.03
C GLU A 108 0.98 15.00 2.00
N LEU A 109 1.53 13.87 2.47
CA LEU A 109 1.94 12.79 1.57
C LEU A 109 0.69 12.08 1.11
N VAL A 110 0.44 12.10 -0.20
CA VAL A 110 -0.75 11.53 -0.81
C VAL A 110 -0.40 10.41 -1.77
N VAL A 111 -1.28 9.42 -1.86
CA VAL A 111 -1.31 8.46 -2.96
C VAL A 111 -2.57 8.71 -3.78
N ARG A 112 -2.38 8.88 -5.09
CA ARG A 112 -3.47 8.94 -6.07
C ARG A 112 -3.45 7.67 -6.89
N TRP A 113 -4.57 6.97 -6.99
CA TRP A 113 -4.61 5.71 -7.70
C TRP A 113 -5.90 5.52 -8.48
N GLN A 114 -5.80 4.75 -9.56
CA GLN A 114 -6.92 4.34 -10.40
C GLN A 114 -6.62 2.96 -10.99
N PRO A 115 -7.63 2.18 -11.38
CA PRO A 115 -7.42 0.98 -12.16
C PRO A 115 -6.59 1.27 -13.40
N TYR A 116 -5.57 0.46 -13.63
CA TYR A 116 -4.80 0.56 -14.85
C TYR A 116 -5.60 -0.01 -16.02
N ARG A 117 -5.74 0.79 -17.08
CA ARG A 117 -6.42 0.37 -18.30
C ARG A 117 -5.39 -0.02 -19.35
N ARG A 118 -5.39 -1.30 -19.68
CA ARG A 118 -4.70 -1.81 -20.87
C ARG A 118 -5.33 -1.20 -22.12
N ALA A 119 -4.50 -0.86 -23.11
CA ALA A 119 -4.99 -0.39 -24.39
C ALA A 119 -5.96 -1.43 -24.98
N ASN A 120 -7.15 -0.98 -25.41
CA ASN A 120 -8.24 -1.76 -26.01
C ASN A 120 -9.28 -2.41 -25.07
N CYS A 121 -9.35 -2.03 -23.78
CA CYS A 121 -10.44 -2.46 -22.90
C CYS A 121 -11.60 -1.44 -22.85
N PRO A 122 -12.82 -1.80 -23.31
CA PRO A 122 -14.00 -0.93 -23.26
C PRO A 122 -14.68 -0.98 -21.88
N GLU A 123 -13.97 -0.58 -20.83
CA GLU A 123 -14.54 -0.42 -19.49
C GLU A 123 -14.93 1.04 -19.22
N GLN A 124 -15.97 1.24 -18.39
CA GLN A 124 -16.36 2.58 -17.94
C GLN A 124 -15.22 3.23 -17.13
N PRO A 125 -15.02 4.56 -17.25
CA PRO A 125 -14.01 5.25 -16.46
C PRO A 125 -14.33 5.10 -14.97
N GLU A 126 -13.53 4.32 -14.26
CA GLU A 126 -13.55 4.30 -12.80
C GLU A 126 -12.89 5.59 -12.28
N ALA A 127 -13.33 6.08 -11.11
CA ALA A 127 -12.87 7.35 -10.58
C ALA A 127 -11.40 7.30 -10.14
N LEU A 128 -10.71 8.45 -10.22
CA LEU A 128 -9.42 8.64 -9.57
C LEU A 128 -9.65 8.72 -8.07
N HIS A 129 -8.97 7.86 -7.32
CA HIS A 129 -8.99 7.85 -5.86
C HIS A 129 -7.77 8.60 -5.33
N GLU A 130 -7.93 9.33 -4.23
CA GLU A 130 -6.85 10.03 -3.53
C GLU A 130 -6.94 9.74 -2.04
N GLU A 131 -5.80 9.49 -1.42
CA GLU A 131 -5.70 9.16 -0.01
C GLU A 131 -4.49 9.84 0.64
N ILE A 132 -4.70 10.37 1.84
CA ILE A 132 -3.66 11.01 2.65
C ILE A 132 -2.99 9.93 3.49
N LEU A 133 -1.70 9.69 3.21
CA LEU A 133 -0.87 8.74 3.94
C LEU A 133 -0.32 9.34 5.23
N ALA A 134 0.07 10.61 5.18
CA ALA A 134 0.59 11.33 6.33
C ALA A 134 0.45 12.84 6.17
N ARG A 135 0.43 13.53 7.31
CA ARG A 135 0.38 14.99 7.39
C ARG A 135 1.67 15.53 7.96
N GLY A 136 1.93 16.81 7.68
CA GLY A 136 3.13 17.48 8.18
C GLY A 136 4.41 16.96 7.53
N ILE A 137 4.32 16.55 6.26
CA ILE A 137 5.47 16.12 5.45
C ILE A 137 6.03 17.33 4.72
N SER A 138 7.29 17.67 5.02
CA SER A 138 8.03 18.73 4.34
C SER A 138 8.47 18.30 2.94
N ALA A 139 8.93 17.06 2.79
CA ALA A 139 9.40 16.50 1.53
C ALA A 139 9.39 14.96 1.57
N ILE A 140 9.32 14.36 0.40
CA ILE A 140 9.63 12.96 0.17
C ILE A 140 10.73 12.91 -0.89
N ASP A 141 11.77 12.12 -0.65
CA ASP A 141 12.89 11.96 -1.55
C ASP A 141 12.97 10.51 -2.05
N PHE A 142 12.93 10.36 -3.36
CA PHE A 142 13.12 9.12 -4.08
C PHE A 142 14.47 9.08 -4.78
N SER A 143 15.13 7.94 -4.73
CA SER A 143 16.31 7.66 -5.54
C SER A 143 16.28 6.23 -6.05
N TYR A 144 16.84 6.03 -7.23
CA TYR A 144 16.68 4.81 -8.00
C TYR A 144 18.05 4.23 -8.33
N TYR A 145 18.26 2.96 -8.00
CA TYR A 145 19.48 2.25 -8.34
C TYR A 145 19.25 1.37 -9.57
N GLY A 146 20.11 1.52 -10.57
CA GLY A 146 20.08 0.63 -11.72
C GLY A 146 21.06 1.06 -12.82
N LEU A 147 20.91 0.46 -13.99
CA LEU A 147 21.86 0.62 -15.08
C LEU A 147 21.69 1.97 -15.79
N GLN A 148 22.75 2.75 -15.85
CA GLN A 148 22.84 3.98 -16.65
C GLN A 148 24.21 4.04 -17.31
N GLY A 149 24.25 4.18 -18.64
CA GLY A 149 25.52 4.22 -19.38
C GLY A 149 26.42 3.00 -19.15
N GLY A 150 25.84 1.82 -18.94
CA GLY A 150 26.57 0.56 -18.70
C GLY A 150 27.12 0.38 -17.28
N ARG A 151 26.81 1.27 -16.33
CA ARG A 151 27.21 1.15 -14.92
C ARG A 151 26.00 1.20 -14.00
N HIS A 152 26.05 0.46 -12.90
CA HIS A 152 25.03 0.54 -11.86
C HIS A 152 25.30 1.74 -10.95
N VAL A 153 24.38 2.69 -10.92
CA VAL A 153 24.52 3.94 -10.17
C VAL A 153 23.18 4.36 -9.57
N TRP A 154 23.24 5.13 -8.49
CA TRP A 154 22.08 5.81 -7.92
C TRP A 154 21.76 7.06 -8.74
N GLN A 155 20.47 7.26 -9.01
CA GLN A 155 19.93 8.33 -9.84
C GLN A 155 18.72 8.97 -9.15
N SER A 156 18.54 10.28 -9.31
CA SER A 156 17.38 11.01 -8.78
C SER A 156 16.17 11.00 -9.72
N ASN A 157 16.35 10.56 -10.96
CA ASN A 157 15.28 10.46 -11.95
C ASN A 157 15.35 9.08 -12.60
N TRP A 158 14.19 8.46 -12.77
CA TRP A 158 14.04 7.17 -13.42
C TRP A 158 13.04 7.29 -14.56
N ASN A 159 13.55 7.17 -15.78
CA ASN A 159 12.78 7.13 -17.01
C ASN A 159 13.38 6.05 -17.92
N SER A 160 13.20 4.80 -17.50
CA SER A 160 13.72 3.62 -18.17
C SER A 160 12.56 2.73 -18.62
N PRO A 161 12.69 1.96 -19.72
CA PRO A 161 11.75 0.88 -20.02
C PRO A 161 11.73 -0.22 -18.95
N TYR A 162 12.72 -0.22 -18.05
CA TYR A 162 12.99 -1.28 -17.09
C TYR A 162 12.80 -0.81 -15.65
N LEU A 163 12.48 -1.73 -14.74
CA LEU A 163 12.33 -1.43 -13.31
C LEU A 163 13.69 -1.11 -12.69
N PRO A 164 13.77 -0.18 -11.71
CA PRO A 164 14.98 -0.02 -10.93
C PRO A 164 15.24 -1.28 -10.10
N LEU A 165 16.52 -1.57 -9.84
CA LEU A 165 16.92 -2.69 -8.99
C LEU A 165 16.62 -2.40 -7.50
N LEU A 166 16.72 -1.14 -7.09
CA LEU A 166 16.34 -0.67 -5.76
C LEU A 166 15.74 0.72 -5.86
N VAL A 167 14.78 0.99 -4.99
CA VAL A 167 14.21 2.31 -4.73
C VAL A 167 14.52 2.67 -3.29
N ARG A 168 15.16 3.82 -3.10
CA ARG A 168 15.36 4.44 -1.80
C ARG A 168 14.28 5.49 -1.60
N VAL A 169 13.63 5.46 -0.45
CA VAL A 169 12.60 6.43 -0.07
C VAL A 169 12.94 7.05 1.28
N GLN A 170 12.91 8.37 1.35
CA GLN A 170 13.19 9.13 2.55
C GLN A 170 12.03 10.12 2.76
N VAL A 171 11.51 10.18 3.98
CA VAL A 171 10.38 11.04 4.32
C VAL A 171 10.86 12.06 5.35
N HIS A 172 10.62 13.34 5.06
CA HIS A 172 11.03 14.46 5.88
C HIS A 172 9.82 15.17 6.47
N PHE A 173 9.73 15.26 7.80
CA PHE A 173 8.63 15.95 8.48
C PHE A 173 8.92 17.44 8.69
N LEU A 174 7.86 18.26 8.73
CA LEU A 174 7.94 19.69 9.11
C LEU A 174 8.42 19.87 10.55
N THR A 175 8.01 18.97 11.44
CA THR A 175 8.39 19.00 12.86
C THR A 175 9.84 18.52 13.01
N ALA A 176 10.72 19.42 13.44
CA ALA A 176 12.11 19.09 13.72
C ALA A 176 12.22 17.97 14.78
N GLY A 177 13.12 17.01 14.56
CA GLY A 177 13.34 15.87 15.45
C GLY A 177 12.46 14.64 15.16
N ARG A 178 11.40 14.76 14.34
CA ARG A 178 10.67 13.61 13.81
C ARG A 178 11.44 13.08 12.59
N SER A 179 12.04 11.90 12.72
CA SER A 179 12.78 11.23 11.64
C SER A 179 12.12 9.91 11.27
N TRP A 180 12.03 9.64 9.97
CA TRP A 180 11.56 8.35 9.44
C TRP A 180 12.77 7.51 9.02
N PRO A 181 12.76 6.17 9.23
CA PRO A 181 13.81 5.32 8.70
C PRO A 181 13.88 5.42 7.17
N THR A 182 15.10 5.39 6.62
CA THR A 182 15.27 5.29 5.17
C THR A 182 14.78 3.92 4.71
N MET A 183 13.80 3.91 3.80
CA MET A 183 13.26 2.69 3.22
C MET A 183 14.07 2.30 1.98
N MET A 184 14.45 1.03 1.89
CA MET A 184 15.06 0.43 0.71
C MET A 184 14.14 -0.68 0.22
N ILE A 185 13.55 -0.48 -0.96
CA ILE A 185 12.52 -1.35 -1.48
C ILE A 185 12.97 -1.87 -2.84
N ARG A 186 12.84 -3.19 -3.04
CA ARG A 186 13.21 -3.86 -4.29
C ARG A 186 11.94 -4.29 -5.02
N PRO A 187 11.71 -3.82 -6.27
CA PRO A 187 10.66 -4.38 -7.11
C PRO A 187 10.90 -5.89 -7.35
N LEU A 188 9.88 -6.72 -7.20
CA LEU A 188 9.99 -8.18 -7.32
C LEU A 188 10.40 -8.61 -8.74
N LEU A 189 9.89 -7.91 -9.74
CA LEU A 189 10.18 -8.15 -11.16
C LEU A 189 11.46 -7.44 -11.64
N SER A 190 12.22 -6.79 -10.75
CA SER A 190 13.50 -6.17 -11.10
C SER A 190 14.52 -7.21 -11.57
N GLY A 191 15.24 -6.90 -12.66
CA GLY A 191 16.31 -7.74 -13.20
C GLY A 191 15.84 -8.97 -13.99
N ALA A 192 14.55 -9.10 -14.29
CA ALA A 192 14.01 -10.15 -15.15
C ALA A 192 14.56 -10.13 -16.60
N GLU A 193 15.30 -9.08 -16.97
CA GLU A 193 15.88 -8.85 -18.30
C GLU A 193 17.32 -9.36 -18.47
N ALA A 194 17.88 -10.07 -17.49
CA ALA A 194 19.23 -10.63 -17.57
C ALA A 194 19.25 -12.13 -17.94
N ARG A 195 18.36 -12.58 -18.83
CA ARG A 195 18.40 -13.92 -19.41
C ARG A 195 18.35 -13.92 -20.93
#